data_AF-I4K991-F1
#
_entry.id   AF-I4K991-F1
#
_cell.length_a   1.000
_cell.length_b   1.000
_cell.length_c   1.000
_cell.angle_alpha   90.00
_cell.angle_beta   90.00
_cell.angle_gamma   90.00
#
_symmetry.space_group_name_H-M   'P 1'
#
loop_
_entity.id
_entity.type
_entity.pdbx_description
1 polymer ?
#
loop_
_entity_poly.entity_id
_entity_poly.type
_entity_poly.pdbx_seq_one_letter_code
_entity_poly.pdbx_strand_id
1 'polypeptide(L)'
;MLRRVVLIKIAQRLGIPLANIGEALQALPDGRTPNAQDWERLSALWREDLDERINKLMLLRDKLNGCIGCGCLSMEACPLRNQDDKLAEYGPGAQLLEPTTQP
;
A
#
# COMPACT_ATOMS: atom_id res chain seq x y z
N MET A 1 4.84 -28.16 7.97
CA MET A 1 4.56 -27.42 6.72
C MET A 1 3.33 -26.50 6.77
N LEU A 2 2.23 -26.84 7.47
CA LEU A 2 0.99 -26.03 7.44
C LEU A 2 1.15 -24.57 7.92
N ARG A 3 1.93 -24.32 8.98
CA ARG A 3 2.11 -22.96 9.53
C ARG A 3 2.68 -21.96 8.52
N ARG A 4 3.62 -22.39 7.68
CA ARG A 4 4.22 -21.54 6.64
C ARG A 4 3.18 -21.13 5.59
N VAL A 5 2.37 -22.08 5.14
CA VAL A 5 1.30 -21.81 4.16
C VAL A 5 0.23 -20.90 4.74
N VAL A 6 -0.14 -21.10 6.01
CA VAL A 6 -1.11 -20.22 6.70
C VAL A 6 -0.58 -18.80 6.78
N LEU A 7 0.69 -18.61 7.16
CA LEU A 7 1.32 -17.29 7.19
C LEU A 7 1.29 -16.61 5.81
N ILE A 8 1.70 -17.33 4.76
CA ILE A 8 1.69 -16.81 3.39
C ILE A 8 0.28 -16.37 3.00
N LYS A 9 -0.74 -17.20 3.26
CA LYS A 9 -2.14 -16.86 2.95
C LYS A 9 -2.65 -15.65 3.72
N ILE A 10 -2.25 -15.47 4.98
CA ILE A 10 -2.62 -14.28 5.75
C ILE A 10 -1.98 -13.04 5.14
N ALA A 11 -0.67 -13.06 4.88
CA ALA A 11 0.04 -11.94 4.28
C ALA A 11 -0.53 -11.57 2.90
N GLN A 12 -0.86 -12.55 2.06
CA GLN A 12 -1.53 -12.31 0.78
C GLN A 12 -2.91 -11.66 0.95
N ARG A 13 -3.70 -12.05 1.95
CA ARG A 13 -5.00 -11.41 2.24
C ARG A 13 -4.87 -9.97 2.71
N LEU A 14 -3.76 -9.64 3.38
CA LEU A 14 -3.43 -8.25 3.72
C LEU A 14 -2.98 -7.46 2.48
N GLY A 15 -2.74 -8.12 1.34
CA GLY A 15 -2.30 -7.50 0.09
C GLY A 15 -0.78 -7.38 -0.04
N ILE A 16 -0.02 -8.07 0.80
CA ILE A 16 1.45 -8.08 0.71
C ILE A 16 1.89 -8.89 -0.52
N PRO A 17 2.76 -8.36 -1.39
CA PRO A 17 3.27 -9.08 -2.56
C PRO A 17 4.02 -10.36 -2.19
N LEU A 18 3.91 -11.40 -3.02
CA LEU A 18 4.62 -12.67 -2.81
C LEU A 18 6.14 -12.51 -2.76
N ALA A 19 6.71 -11.54 -3.47
CA ALA A 19 8.14 -11.21 -3.42
C ALA A 19 8.55 -10.77 -2.00
N ASN A 20 7.85 -9.79 -1.44
CA ASN A 20 8.10 -9.27 -0.09
C ASN A 20 7.90 -10.35 0.99
N ILE A 21 6.89 -11.22 0.82
CA ILE A 21 6.69 -12.39 1.70
C ILE A 21 7.89 -13.34 1.61
N GLY A 22 8.40 -13.57 0.40
CA GLY A 22 9.58 -14.39 0.14
C GLY A 22 10.82 -13.85 0.84
N GLU A 23 11.12 -12.56 0.67
CA GLU A 23 12.24 -11.86 1.32
C GLU A 23 12.14 -11.95 2.85
N ALA A 24 10.96 -11.68 3.40
CA ALA A 24 10.74 -11.71 4.83
C ALA A 24 10.90 -13.13 5.43
N LEU A 25 10.54 -14.18 4.67
CA LEU A 25 10.77 -15.57 5.06
C LEU A 25 12.24 -15.99 4.87
N GLN A 26 12.97 -15.44 3.91
CA GLN A 26 14.41 -15.67 3.73
C GLN A 26 15.24 -15.05 4.85
N ALA A 27 14.78 -13.95 5.44
CA ALA A 27 15.41 -13.31 6.59
C ALA A 27 15.32 -14.12 7.89
N LEU A 28 14.56 -15.23 7.91
CA LEU A 28 14.47 -16.10 9.08
C LEU A 28 15.71 -16.99 9.22
N PRO A 29 16.26 -17.17 10.43
CA PRO A 29 17.39 -18.05 10.68
C PRO A 29 17.14 -19.47 10.16
N ASP A 30 18.13 -20.03 9.47
CA ASP A 30 18.15 -21.42 8.98
C ASP A 30 16.95 -21.81 8.08
N GLY A 31 16.26 -20.83 7.49
CA GLY A 31 15.09 -21.08 6.65
C GLY A 31 13.92 -21.76 7.38
N ARG A 32 13.92 -21.68 8.71
CA ARG A 32 12.96 -22.38 9.57
C ARG A 32 11.55 -21.83 9.40
N THR A 33 10.57 -22.57 9.91
CA THR A 33 9.19 -22.06 9.98
C THR A 33 9.12 -20.96 11.05
N PRO A 34 8.44 -19.83 10.76
CA PRO A 34 8.26 -18.74 11.72
C PRO A 34 7.63 -19.24 13.03
N ASN A 35 8.15 -18.77 14.15
CA ASN A 35 7.59 -18.94 15.48
C ASN A 35 6.74 -17.71 15.86
N ALA A 36 6.26 -17.65 17.10
CA ALA A 36 5.43 -16.55 17.57
C ALA A 36 6.15 -15.18 17.57
N GLN A 37 7.45 -15.17 17.91
CA GLN A 37 8.27 -13.96 17.94
C GLN A 37 8.57 -13.45 16.53
N ASP A 38 8.84 -14.35 15.58
CA ASP A 38 8.97 -13.98 14.17
C ASP A 38 7.66 -13.42 13.63
N TRP A 39 6.53 -14.03 14.01
CA TRP A 39 5.21 -13.55 13.61
C TRP A 39 4.94 -12.15 14.12
N GLU A 40 5.28 -11.84 15.37
CA GLU A 40 5.13 -10.51 15.94
C GLU A 40 5.92 -9.47 15.13
N ARG A 41 7.18 -9.77 14.79
CA ARG A 41 8.02 -8.88 13.98
C ARG A 41 7.48 -8.71 12.56
N LEU A 42 7.13 -9.80 11.89
CA LEU A 42 6.61 -9.77 10.52
C LEU A 42 5.26 -9.04 10.43
N SER A 43 4.36 -9.32 11.37
CA SER A 43 3.04 -8.70 11.40
C SER A 43 3.10 -7.21 11.73
N ALA A 44 4.08 -6.75 12.54
CA ALA A 44 4.29 -5.32 12.77
C ALA A 44 4.67 -4.57 11.48
N LEU A 45 5.60 -5.11 10.68
CA LEU A 45 6.00 -4.54 9.40
C LEU A 45 4.83 -4.48 8.40
N TRP A 46 4.05 -5.57 8.30
CA TRP A 46 2.90 -5.60 7.39
C TRP A 46 1.74 -4.73 7.86
N ARG A 47 1.60 -4.51 9.18
CA ARG A 47 0.60 -3.60 9.72
C ARG A 47 0.89 -2.17 9.29
N GLU A 48 2.14 -1.73 9.31
CA GLU A 48 2.52 -0.40 8.82
C GLU A 48 2.18 -0.20 7.33
N ASP A 49 2.54 -1.17 6.46
CA ASP A 49 2.18 -1.14 5.04
C ASP A 49 0.65 -1.14 4.81
N LEU A 50 -0.07 -1.94 5.60
CA LEU A 50 -1.54 -1.98 5.55
C LEU A 50 -2.15 -0.64 5.97
N ASP A 51 -1.68 -0.05 7.07
CA ASP A 51 -2.17 1.23 7.58
C ASP A 51 -1.91 2.36 6.58
N GLU A 52 -0.73 2.38 5.94
CA GLU A 52 -0.43 3.34 4.86
C GLU A 52 -1.43 3.21 3.71
N ARG A 53 -1.69 1.97 3.25
CA ARG A 53 -2.66 1.71 2.19
C ARG A 53 -4.09 2.07 2.60
N ILE A 54 -4.50 1.78 3.84
CA ILE A 54 -5.81 2.18 4.37
C ILE A 54 -5.93 3.70 4.35
N ASN A 55 -4.91 4.42 4.81
CA ASN A 55 -4.91 5.89 4.80
C ASN A 55 -5.02 6.45 3.38
N LYS A 56 -4.28 5.90 2.42
CA LYS A 56 -4.38 6.27 1.00
C LYS A 56 -5.80 6.02 0.45
N LEU A 57 -6.38 4.87 0.76
CA LEU A 57 -7.75 4.52 0.33
C LEU A 57 -8.82 5.40 1.01
N MET A 58 -8.64 5.76 2.27
CA MET A 58 -9.52 6.70 2.98
C MET A 58 -9.43 8.09 2.36
N LEU A 59 -8.22 8.60 2.10
CA LEU A 59 -8.03 9.88 1.40
C LEU A 59 -8.71 9.86 0.03
N LEU A 60 -8.53 8.78 -0.73
CA LEU A 60 -9.21 8.58 -2.01
C LEU A 60 -10.73 8.60 -1.86
N ARG A 61 -11.29 7.84 -0.92
CA ARG A 61 -12.73 7.81 -0.63
C ARG A 61 -13.26 9.20 -0.29
N ASP A 62 -12.53 9.95 0.53
CA ASP A 62 -12.96 11.28 0.95
C ASP A 62 -12.86 12.29 -0.21
N LYS A 63 -11.86 12.17 -1.08
CA LYS A 63 -11.73 12.94 -2.32
C LYS A 63 -12.74 12.53 -3.40
N LEU A 64 -13.22 11.28 -3.41
CA LEU A 64 -14.32 10.83 -4.30
C LEU A 64 -15.59 11.64 -4.01
N ASN A 65 -15.88 11.93 -2.74
CA ASN A 65 -17.00 12.80 -2.37
C ASN A 65 -16.80 14.24 -2.85
N GLY A 66 -15.56 14.76 -2.88
CA GLY A 66 -15.25 16.07 -3.46
C GLY A 66 -15.53 16.14 -4.98
N CYS A 67 -15.29 15.04 -5.70
CA CYS A 67 -15.56 14.94 -7.15
C CYS A 67 -17.06 14.90 -7.48
N ILE A 68 -17.89 14.34 -6.57
CA ILE A 68 -19.35 14.31 -6.73
C ILE A 68 -19.99 15.59 -6.14
N GLY A 69 -19.49 16.11 -5.01
CA GLY A 69 -20.00 17.28 -4.30
C GLY A 69 -19.69 18.64 -4.94
N CYS A 70 -18.67 18.72 -5.81
CA CYS A 70 -18.46 19.87 -6.71
C CYS A 70 -19.61 20.03 -7.71
N GLY A 71 -20.35 18.96 -8.02
CA GLY A 71 -21.37 18.95 -9.07
C GLY A 71 -20.83 19.21 -10.49
N CYS A 72 -19.52 19.42 -10.65
CA CYS A 72 -18.96 19.96 -11.86
C CYS A 72 -18.71 18.92 -12.95
N LEU A 73 -18.51 17.63 -12.62
CA LEU A 73 -18.06 16.59 -13.58
C LEU A 73 -16.89 17.08 -14.46
N SER A 74 -16.18 18.11 -14.01
CA SER A 74 -15.24 18.85 -14.84
C SER A 74 -13.89 18.22 -14.66
N MET A 75 -13.40 17.66 -15.75
CA MET A 75 -12.02 17.20 -15.86
C MET A 75 -11.03 18.32 -15.52
N GLU A 76 -11.40 19.61 -15.63
CA GLU A 76 -10.49 20.74 -15.40
C GLU A 76 -10.29 21.07 -13.92
N ALA A 77 -11.29 20.80 -13.07
CA ALA A 77 -11.28 21.20 -11.66
C ALA A 77 -10.88 20.08 -10.69
N CYS A 78 -10.58 18.87 -11.19
CA CYS A 78 -10.24 17.73 -10.34
C CYS A 78 -8.85 17.90 -9.70
N PRO A 79 -8.72 17.99 -8.37
CA PRO A 79 -7.43 18.15 -7.69
C PRO A 79 -6.51 16.92 -7.81
N LEU A 80 -7.02 15.82 -8.36
CA LEU A 80 -6.25 14.60 -8.65
C LEU A 80 -5.78 14.53 -10.11
N ARG A 81 -6.03 15.56 -10.94
CA ARG A 81 -5.60 15.59 -12.33
C ARG A 81 -4.20 16.19 -12.48
N ASN A 82 -3.30 15.42 -13.07
CA ASN A 82 -2.02 15.91 -13.58
C ASN A 82 -2.22 16.47 -15.00
N GLN A 83 -2.60 17.74 -15.12
CA GLN A 83 -2.84 18.37 -16.43
C GLN A 83 -1.53 18.49 -17.22
N ASP A 84 -1.57 18.17 -18.51
CA ASP A 84 -0.43 18.21 -19.44
C ASP A 84 0.78 17.40 -18.96
N ASP A 85 0.52 16.38 -18.13
CA ASP A 85 1.54 15.51 -17.55
C ASP A 85 2.69 16.27 -16.84
N LYS A 86 2.39 17.41 -16.22
CA LYS A 86 3.39 18.28 -15.56
C LYS A 86 4.25 17.57 -14.52
N LEU A 87 3.75 16.49 -13.92
CA LEU A 87 4.48 15.69 -12.93
C LEU A 87 5.26 14.50 -13.52
N ALA A 88 5.40 14.39 -14.85
CA ALA A 88 6.12 13.30 -15.50
C ALA A 88 7.58 13.15 -15.02
N GLU A 89 8.22 14.27 -14.66
CA GLU A 89 9.59 14.30 -14.15
C GLU A 89 9.77 13.54 -12.83
N TYR A 90 8.69 13.34 -12.06
CA TYR A 90 8.68 12.57 -10.81
C TYR A 90 8.47 11.07 -11.03
N GLY A 91 8.42 10.61 -12.28
CA GLY A 91 8.31 9.21 -12.66
C GLY A 91 6.87 8.74 -12.92
N PRO A 92 6.69 7.47 -13.31
CA PRO A 92 5.39 6.93 -13.67
C PRO A 92 4.48 6.76 -12.44
N GLY A 93 3.18 6.97 -12.62
CA GLY A 93 2.16 6.66 -11.59
C GLY A 93 1.32 7.85 -11.14
N ALA A 94 0.50 7.64 -10.11
CA ALA A 94 -0.47 8.60 -9.63
C ALA A 94 0.13 9.58 -8.60
N GLN A 95 0.98 10.48 -9.08
CA GLN A 95 1.77 11.44 -8.29
C GLN A 95 0.95 12.27 -7.28
N LEU A 96 -0.32 12.55 -7.58
CA LEU A 96 -1.21 13.37 -6.74
C LEU A 96 -1.99 12.57 -5.67
N LEU A 97 -1.84 11.24 -5.64
CA LEU A 97 -2.49 10.34 -4.68
C LEU A 97 -1.62 10.05 -3.46
N GLU A 98 -0.30 10.11 -3.63
CA GLU A 98 0.65 9.88 -2.55
C GLU A 98 0.65 11.11 -1.62
N PRO A 99 0.60 10.96 -0.29
CA PRO A 99 0.90 12.07 0.60
C PRO A 99 2.32 12.55 0.28
N THR A 100 2.49 13.84 -0.02
CA THR A 100 3.77 14.46 -0.33
C THR A 100 4.80 14.12 0.75
N THR A 101 5.65 13.13 0.51
CA THR A 101 6.98 13.04 1.11
C THR A 101 7.86 14.01 0.32
N GLN A 102 7.67 15.31 0.55
CA GLN A 102 8.71 16.28 0.23
C GLN A 102 9.67 16.37 1.42
N PRO A 103 11.00 16.30 1.18
CA PRO A 103 11.99 16.71 2.18
C PRO A 103 11.89 18.20 2.50
#